data_AF-A0A3A6P0C1-F1
#
_entry.id   AF-A0A3A6P0C1-F1
#
_cell.length_a   1.000
_cell.length_b   1.000
_cell.length_c   1.000
_cell.angle_alpha   90.00
_cell.angle_beta   90.00
_cell.angle_gamma   90.00
#
_symmetry.space_group_name_H-M   'P 1'
#
loop_
_entity.id
_entity.type
_entity.pdbx_description
1 polymer ?
#
loop_
_entity_poly.entity_id
_entity_poly.type
_entity_poly.pdbx_seq_one_letter_code
_entity_poly.pdbx_strand_id
1 'polypeptide(L)'
;MAKKTVQNVLDSSQFKSLVAKRAKVSTLLMTLLFLLYYGFVLLIGFNKPFMAQKIGESVTLGIPLAVAVIILAWLLTLAYVVWANAIYDPEVEKLRGQLFD
;
A
#
# COMPACT_ATOMS: atom_id res chain seq x y z
N MET A 1 36.40 0.12 14.62
CA MET A 1 35.63 1.19 13.93
C MET A 1 34.84 1.94 14.99
N ALA A 2 34.69 3.27 14.90
CA ALA A 2 33.92 4.02 15.90
C ALA A 2 32.42 3.75 15.71
N LYS A 3 31.79 3.20 16.75
CA LYS A 3 30.34 2.91 16.79
C LYS A 3 29.56 4.19 16.49
N LYS A 4 28.69 4.18 15.46
CA LYS A 4 27.87 5.36 15.16
C LYS A 4 26.80 5.51 16.24
N THR A 5 26.62 6.73 16.75
CA THR A 5 25.49 7.06 17.61
C THR A 5 24.18 7.01 16.81
N VAL A 6 23.07 6.65 17.45
CA VAL A 6 21.72 6.63 16.84
C VAL A 6 21.43 7.94 16.09
N GLN A 7 21.77 9.09 16.68
CA GLN A 7 21.59 10.40 16.08
C GLN A 7 22.28 10.54 14.72
N ASN A 8 23.52 10.02 14.59
CA ASN A 8 24.28 10.09 13.34
C ASN A 8 23.67 9.22 12.23
N VAL A 9 22.99 8.11 12.60
CA VAL A 9 22.28 7.26 11.64
C VAL A 9 20.98 7.92 11.18
N LEU A 10 20.21 8.52 12.10
CA LEU A 10 18.99 9.25 11.76
C LEU A 10 19.26 10.47 10.87
N ASP A 11 20.38 11.17 11.11
CA ASP A 11 20.77 12.33 10.31
C ASP A 11 21.43 11.97 8.96
N SER A 12 21.78 10.70 8.76
CA SER A 12 22.41 10.21 7.54
C SER A 12 21.51 10.35 6.31
N SER A 13 22.13 10.64 5.16
CA SER A 13 21.45 10.68 3.86
C SER A 13 20.81 9.35 3.48
N GLN A 14 21.42 8.22 3.89
CA GLN A 14 20.88 6.88 3.68
C GLN A 14 19.53 6.69 4.40
N PHE A 15 19.44 7.01 5.70
CA PHE A 15 18.19 6.88 6.45
C PHE A 15 17.10 7.80 5.89
N LYS A 16 17.43 9.06 5.58
CA LYS A 16 16.48 10.00 4.96
C LYS A 16 15.97 9.50 3.61
N SER A 17 16.83 8.91 2.78
CA SER A 17 16.44 8.32 1.50
C SER A 17 15.51 7.12 1.67
N LEU A 18 15.75 6.29 2.68
CA LEU A 18 14.95 5.11 3.01
C LEU A 18 13.53 5.50 3.46
N VAL A 19 13.44 6.49 4.34
CA VAL A 19 12.15 7.07 4.77
C VAL A 19 11.40 7.66 3.58
N ALA A 20 12.08 8.41 2.70
CA ALA A 20 11.46 8.99 1.51
C ALA A 20 10.94 7.92 0.53
N LYS A 21 11.68 6.83 0.32
CA LYS A 21 11.23 5.68 -0.50
C LYS A 21 9.95 5.07 0.06
N ARG A 22 9.94 4.74 1.36
CA ARG A 22 8.75 4.19 2.03
C ARG A 22 7.57 5.13 1.96
N ALA A 23 7.78 6.43 2.21
CA ALA A 23 6.72 7.42 2.13
C ALA A 23 6.11 7.48 0.72
N LYS A 24 6.93 7.50 -0.33
CA LYS A 24 6.43 7.50 -1.72
C LYS A 24 5.57 6.27 -2.04
N VAL A 25 6.06 5.08 -1.71
CA VAL A 25 5.33 3.83 -1.99
C VAL A 25 4.05 3.73 -1.16
N SER A 26 4.13 4.05 0.13
CA SER A 26 2.97 4.04 1.02
C SER A 26 1.90 5.03 0.56
N THR A 27 2.28 6.26 0.18
CA THR A 27 1.33 7.28 -0.29
C THR A 27 0.70 6.87 -1.61
N LEU A 28 1.46 6.26 -2.52
CA LEU A 28 0.92 5.75 -3.80
C LEU A 28 -0.12 4.67 -3.56
N LEU A 29 0.20 3.63 -2.77
CA LEU A 29 -0.73 2.55 -2.48
C LEU A 29 -1.94 3.02 -1.68
N MET A 30 -1.75 3.95 -0.74
CA MET A 30 -2.84 4.59 -0.02
C MET A 30 -3.78 5.31 -0.98
N THR A 31 -3.23 6.11 -1.90
CA THR A 31 -4.03 6.84 -2.90
C THR A 31 -4.82 5.87 -3.78
N LEU A 32 -4.21 4.78 -4.24
CA LEU A 32 -4.88 3.75 -5.02
C LEU A 32 -6.01 3.07 -4.24
N LEU A 33 -5.77 2.72 -2.98
CA LEU A 33 -6.78 2.13 -2.10
C LEU A 33 -7.96 3.08 -1.87
N PHE A 34 -7.67 4.37 -1.63
CA PHE A 34 -8.68 5.41 -1.50
C PHE A 34 -9.52 5.52 -2.77
N LEU A 35 -8.88 5.57 -3.95
CA LEU A 35 -9.59 5.63 -5.22
C LEU A 35 -10.52 4.44 -5.43
N LEU A 36 -10.07 3.22 -5.11
CA LEU A 36 -10.90 2.02 -5.20
C LEU A 36 -12.08 2.08 -4.23
N TYR A 37 -11.83 2.40 -2.96
CA TYR A 37 -12.86 2.44 -1.93
C TYR A 37 -13.90 3.52 -2.18
N TYR A 38 -13.47 4.77 -2.33
CA TYR A 38 -14.39 5.89 -2.56
C TYR A 38 -15.02 5.81 -3.94
N GLY A 39 -14.32 5.33 -4.96
CA GLY A 39 -14.90 5.09 -6.29
C GLY A 39 -16.08 4.10 -6.22
N PHE A 40 -15.92 3.01 -5.48
CA PHE A 40 -16.99 2.04 -5.26
C PHE A 40 -18.15 2.62 -4.45
N VAL A 41 -17.87 3.32 -3.35
CA VAL A 41 -18.90 3.97 -2.51
C VAL A 41 -19.71 5.00 -3.32
N LEU A 42 -19.03 5.79 -4.16
CA LEU A 42 -19.70 6.75 -5.05
C LEU A 42 -20.59 6.05 -6.07
N LEU A 43 -20.16 4.95 -6.67
CA LEU A 43 -20.99 4.16 -7.60
C LEU A 43 -22.26 3.64 -6.92
N ILE A 44 -22.16 3.12 -5.70
CA ILE A 44 -23.32 2.69 -4.91
C ILE A 44 -24.28 3.85 -4.64
N GLY A 45 -23.75 5.01 -4.23
CA GLY A 45 -24.55 6.16 -3.83
C GLY A 45 -25.25 6.84 -5.00
N PHE A 46 -24.54 7.07 -6.10
CA PHE A 46 -24.98 7.92 -7.20
C PHE A 46 -25.50 7.15 -8.42
N ASN A 47 -25.03 5.92 -8.69
CA ASN A 47 -25.38 5.19 -9.90
C ASN A 47 -26.03 3.82 -9.59
N LYS A 48 -27.14 3.87 -8.84
CA LYS A 48 -27.95 2.69 -8.50
C LYS A 48 -28.41 1.89 -9.71
N PRO A 49 -28.85 2.48 -10.84
CA PRO A 49 -29.27 1.72 -12.01
C PRO A 49 -28.15 0.86 -12.60
N PHE A 50 -26.92 1.39 -12.65
CA PHE A 50 -25.75 0.64 -13.09
C PHE A 50 -25.45 -0.55 -12.17
N MET A 51 -25.46 -0.31 -10.85
CA MET A 51 -25.22 -1.34 -9.85
C MET A 51 -26.31 -2.43 -9.81
N ALA A 52 -27.54 -2.08 -10.19
CA ALA A 52 -28.70 -2.98 -10.23
C ALA A 52 -28.81 -3.79 -11.53
N GLN A 53 -27.93 -3.55 -12.52
CA GLN A 53 -27.90 -4.35 -13.75
C GLN A 53 -27.74 -5.82 -13.41
N LYS A 54 -28.61 -6.67 -13.93
CA LYS A 54 -28.57 -8.10 -13.66
C LYS A 54 -27.53 -8.77 -14.55
N ILE A 55 -26.76 -9.67 -13.96
CA ILE A 55 -25.90 -10.62 -14.64
C ILE A 55 -26.52 -12.00 -14.38
N GLY A 56 -27.15 -12.57 -15.40
CA GLY A 56 -27.93 -13.80 -15.27
C GLY A 56 -29.28 -13.59 -14.57
N GLU A 57 -29.77 -14.61 -13.87
CA GLU A 57 -31.13 -14.62 -13.33
C GLU A 57 -31.29 -13.82 -12.01
N SER A 58 -30.26 -13.83 -11.14
CA SER A 58 -30.39 -13.33 -9.76
C SER A 58 -29.26 -12.44 -9.26
N VAL A 59 -28.11 -12.40 -9.94
CA VAL A 59 -26.94 -11.62 -9.48
C VAL A 59 -26.98 -10.22 -10.07
N THR A 60 -26.72 -9.20 -9.25
CA THR A 60 -26.53 -7.83 -9.72
C THR A 60 -25.06 -7.53 -9.95
N LEU A 61 -24.75 -6.65 -10.90
CA LEU A 61 -23.40 -6.23 -11.27
C LEU A 61 -22.62 -5.66 -10.08
N GLY A 62 -23.33 -5.10 -9.08
CA GLY A 62 -22.72 -4.64 -7.85
C GLY A 62 -22.01 -5.73 -7.04
N ILE A 63 -22.47 -6.99 -7.09
CA ILE A 63 -21.85 -8.09 -6.32
C ILE A 63 -20.45 -8.44 -6.88
N PRO A 64 -20.29 -8.76 -8.18
CA PRO A 64 -18.96 -8.98 -8.75
C PRO A 64 -18.04 -7.77 -8.60
N LEU A 65 -18.58 -6.55 -8.73
CA LEU A 65 -17.79 -5.34 -8.56
C LEU A 65 -17.26 -5.21 -7.12
N ALA A 66 -18.09 -5.48 -6.11
CA ALA A 66 -17.67 -5.49 -4.72
C ALA A 66 -16.56 -6.52 -4.46
N VAL A 67 -16.73 -7.74 -4.99
CA VAL A 67 -15.72 -8.81 -4.90
C VAL A 67 -14.42 -8.38 -5.58
N ALA A 68 -14.49 -7.75 -6.75
CA ALA A 68 -13.32 -7.24 -7.45
C ALA A 68 -12.58 -6.19 -6.61
N VAL A 69 -13.29 -5.26 -5.97
CA VAL A 69 -12.69 -4.25 -5.09
C VAL A 69 -11.98 -4.89 -3.89
N ILE A 70 -12.58 -5.91 -3.26
CA ILE A 70 -11.96 -6.65 -2.15
C ILE A 70 -10.67 -7.33 -2.60
N ILE A 71 -10.71 -8.04 -3.74
CA ILE A 71 -9.54 -8.72 -4.30
C ILE A 71 -8.44 -7.70 -4.62
N LEU A 72 -8.78 -6.58 -5.26
CA LEU A 72 -7.81 -5.52 -5.57
C LEU A 72 -7.20 -4.91 -4.30
N ALA A 73 -7.98 -4.70 -3.24
CA ALA A 73 -7.47 -4.21 -1.97
C ALA A 73 -6.44 -5.18 -1.36
N TRP A 74 -6.76 -6.48 -1.36
CA TRP A 74 -5.81 -7.52 -0.91
C TRP A 74 -4.55 -7.56 -1.77
N LEU A 75 -4.67 -7.43 -3.09
CA LEU A 75 -3.52 -7.37 -3.99
C LEU A 75 -2.63 -6.16 -3.72
N LEU A 76 -3.20 -4.99 -3.44
CA LEU A 76 -2.42 -3.80 -3.04
C LEU A 76 -1.66 -4.03 -1.73
N THR A 77 -2.29 -4.68 -0.75
CA THR A 77 -1.62 -5.06 0.50
C THR A 77 -0.48 -6.04 0.26
N LEU A 78 -0.71 -7.10 -0.53
CA LEU A 78 0.33 -8.06 -0.89
C LEU A 78 1.48 -7.39 -1.64
N ALA A 79 1.18 -6.52 -2.60
CA ALA A 79 2.19 -5.76 -3.34
C ALA A 79 3.05 -4.90 -2.40
N TYR A 80 2.44 -4.24 -1.40
CA TYR A 80 3.19 -3.51 -0.39
C TYR A 80 4.14 -4.42 0.39
N VAL A 81 3.63 -5.55 0.89
CA VAL A 81 4.41 -6.49 1.71
C VAL A 81 5.59 -7.05 0.91
N VAL A 82 5.36 -7.49 -0.32
CA VAL A 82 6.44 -8.01 -1.17
C VAL A 82 7.50 -6.93 -1.42
N TRP A 83 7.08 -5.69 -1.73
CA TRP A 83 8.00 -4.58 -1.92
C TRP A 83 8.79 -4.24 -0.64
N ALA A 84 8.13 -4.20 0.51
CA ALA A 84 8.75 -3.89 1.79
C ALA A 84 9.79 -4.95 2.15
N ASN A 85 9.43 -6.23 2.05
CA ASN A 85 10.31 -7.35 2.36
C ASN A 85 11.52 -7.41 1.41
N ALA A 86 11.33 -7.08 0.13
CA ALA A 86 12.40 -7.19 -0.88
C ALA A 86 13.37 -6.00 -0.86
N ILE A 87 12.90 -4.79 -0.53
CA ILE A 87 13.68 -3.56 -0.71
C ILE A 87 13.87 -2.83 0.61
N TYR A 88 12.79 -2.60 1.36
CA TYR A 88 12.84 -1.76 2.55
C TYR A 88 13.55 -2.45 3.72
N ASP A 89 13.14 -3.67 4.05
CA ASP A 89 13.66 -4.40 5.22
C ASP A 89 15.16 -4.70 5.14
N PRO A 90 15.74 -5.11 3.98
CA PRO A 90 17.18 -5.28 3.84
C PRO A 90 17.96 -3.97 4.01
N GLU A 91 17.40 -2.83 3.57
CA GLU A 91 18.04 -1.52 3.76
C GLU A 91 18.00 -1.08 5.24
N VAL A 92 16.91 -1.38 5.96
CA VAL A 92 16.80 -1.14 7.41
C VAL A 92 17.82 -1.99 8.18
N GLU A 93 17.94 -3.27 7.87
CA GLU A 93 18.83 -4.19 8.59
C GLU A 93 20.31 -3.79 8.44
N LYS A 94 20.71 -3.31 7.26
CA LYS A 94 22.05 -2.75 7.04
C LYS A 94 22.37 -1.55 7.92
N LEU A 95 21.39 -0.67 8.15
CA LEU A 95 21.56 0.50 9.03
C LEU A 95 21.58 0.10 10.50
N ARG A 96 20.79 -0.91 10.87
CA ARG A 96 20.79 -1.49 12.21
C ARG A 96 22.15 -2.11 12.55
N GLY A 97 22.75 -2.88 11.63
CA GLY A 97 24.09 -3.48 11.84
C GLY A 97 25.17 -2.44 12.19
N GLN A 98 25.15 -1.27 11.55
CA GLN A 98 26.11 -0.17 11.83
C GLN A 98 26.02 0.41 13.25
N LEU A 99 24.95 0.13 13.99
CA LEU A 99 24.75 0.57 15.37
C LEU A 99 25.20 -0.48 16.41
N PHE A 100 25.28 -1.75 16.03
CA PHE A 100 25.52 -2.86 16.96
C PHE A 100 26.86 -3.57 16.76
N ASP A 101 27.55 -3.37 15.63
CA ASP A 101 28.95 -3.73 15.37
C ASP A 101 29.95 -2.62 15.80
#